data_AF-A0A2D4F5H3-F1
#
_entry.id   AF-A0A2D4F5H3-F1
#
_cell.length_a   1.000
_cell.length_b   1.000
_cell.length_c   1.000
_cell.angle_alpha   90.00
_cell.angle_beta   90.00
_cell.angle_gamma   90.00
#
_symmetry.space_group_name_H-M   'P 1'
#
loop_
_entity.id
_entity.type
_entity.pdbx_description
1 polymer ?
#
loop_
_entity_poly.entity_id
_entity_poly.type
_entity_poly.pdbx_seq_one_letter_code
_entity_poly.pdbx_strand_id
1 'polypeptide(L)'
;DYFDSCPMIHIPGLAYPVKEYLLEDVIEKLRYMPENTDRRPHWKKRFMQGHTSRPEKEEKEEIYHEQWPDYVKQLRTRYSEATIAALEMIDDDKIDLDLIAALIRYIALEEEVSFLLASRLACLFYLLVCLVICREVLI
;
A
#
# COMPACT_ATOMS: atom_id res chain seq x y z
N ASP A 1 -34.52 8.46 -10.90
CA ASP A 1 -34.00 9.81 -11.12
C ASP A 1 -34.73 10.83 -10.28
N TYR A 2 -33.99 11.62 -9.50
CA TYR A 2 -34.56 12.55 -8.52
C TYR A 2 -35.09 13.85 -9.16
N PHE A 3 -34.64 14.18 -10.38
CA PHE A 3 -35.04 15.37 -11.14
C PHE A 3 -35.48 15.02 -12.57
N ASP A 4 -36.46 14.11 -12.73
CA ASP A 4 -37.14 13.83 -14.01
C ASP A 4 -36.26 13.94 -15.27
N SER A 5 -35.19 13.14 -15.31
CA SER A 5 -34.27 13.07 -16.46
C SER A 5 -33.72 14.42 -16.93
N CYS A 6 -33.42 15.33 -16.00
CA CYS A 6 -32.76 16.60 -16.28
C CYS A 6 -31.44 16.37 -17.04
N PRO A 7 -31.13 17.16 -18.09
CA PRO A 7 -29.93 16.99 -18.90
C PRO A 7 -28.67 17.15 -18.05
N MET A 8 -27.87 16.09 -18.01
CA MET A 8 -26.57 16.05 -17.35
C MET A 8 -25.47 16.22 -18.40
N ILE A 9 -24.58 17.18 -18.18
CA ILE A 9 -23.40 17.37 -19.02
C ILE A 9 -22.18 16.91 -18.22
N HIS A 10 -21.47 15.90 -18.72
CA HIS A 10 -20.22 15.42 -18.15
C HIS A 10 -19.03 16.15 -18.80
N ILE A 11 -18.28 16.91 -18.02
CA ILE A 11 -17.02 17.53 -18.48
C ILE A 11 -15.92 16.47 -18.36
N PRO A 12 -15.25 16.06 -19.47
CA PRO A 12 -14.19 15.08 -19.40
C PRO A 12 -12.95 15.65 -18.69
N GLY A 13 -12.47 14.95 -17.66
CA GLY A 13 -11.20 15.24 -17.02
C GLY A 13 -10.02 14.66 -17.80
N LEU A 14 -8.90 15.38 -17.83
CA LEU A 14 -7.62 14.86 -18.31
C LEU A 14 -6.75 14.55 -17.09
N ALA A 15 -6.48 13.27 -16.85
CA ALA A 15 -5.57 12.81 -15.82
C ALA A 15 -4.46 11.98 -16.46
N TYR A 16 -3.25 12.08 -15.92
CA TYR A 16 -2.15 11.20 -16.31
C TYR A 16 -2.43 9.77 -15.81
N PRO A 17 -1.96 8.74 -16.53
CA PRO A 17 -2.14 7.35 -16.10
C PRO A 17 -1.43 7.13 -14.76
N VAL A 18 -2.18 6.75 -13.75
CA VAL A 18 -1.66 6.37 -12.43
C VAL A 18 -1.61 4.86 -12.35
N LYS A 19 -0.48 4.31 -11.88
CA LYS A 19 -0.36 2.88 -11.63
C LYS A 19 -0.84 2.56 -10.22
N GLU A 20 -1.82 1.68 -10.13
CA GLU A 20 -2.38 1.20 -8.87
C GLU A 20 -1.61 -0.04 -8.41
N TYR A 21 -1.48 -0.19 -7.09
CA TYR A 21 -0.84 -1.32 -6.44
C TYR A 21 -1.78 -1.88 -5.37
N LEU A 22 -1.89 -3.21 -5.32
CA LEU A 22 -2.66 -3.91 -4.30
C LEU A 22 -1.79 -4.27 -3.09
N LEU A 23 -2.42 -4.78 -2.03
CA LEU A 23 -1.72 -5.15 -0.80
C LEU A 23 -0.63 -6.19 -1.04
N GLU A 24 -0.93 -7.23 -1.83
CA GLU A 24 0.06 -8.23 -2.26
C GLU A 24 1.26 -7.61 -3.00
N ASP A 25 1.05 -6.61 -3.86
CA ASP A 25 2.15 -5.93 -4.55
C ASP A 25 3.06 -5.19 -3.58
N VAL A 26 2.48 -4.52 -2.59
CA VAL A 26 3.21 -3.77 -1.58
C VAL A 26 4.02 -4.70 -0.69
N ILE A 27 3.43 -5.81 -0.24
CA ILE A 27 4.12 -6.80 0.59
C ILE A 27 5.28 -7.45 -0.19
N GLU A 28 5.07 -7.82 -1.46
CA GLU A 28 6.11 -8.41 -2.30
C GLU A 28 7.29 -7.43 -2.51
N LYS A 29 6.99 -6.14 -2.74
CA LYS A 29 8.00 -5.10 -2.91
C LYS A 29 8.83 -4.87 -1.64
N LEU A 30 8.15 -4.74 -0.51
CA LEU A 30 8.78 -4.45 0.78
C LEU A 30 9.39 -5.70 1.43
N ARG A 31 9.02 -6.90 0.95
CA ARG A 31 9.27 -8.18 1.62
C ARG A 31 8.91 -8.10 3.10
N TYR A 32 7.77 -7.47 3.38
CA TYR A 32 7.31 -7.18 4.73
C TYR A 32 6.74 -8.44 5.36
N MET A 33 7.11 -8.69 6.63
CA MET A 33 6.56 -9.78 7.43
C MET A 33 5.92 -9.18 8.68
N PRO A 34 4.60 -9.32 8.87
CA PRO A 34 3.92 -8.73 10.01
C PRO A 34 4.34 -9.43 11.32
N GLU A 35 4.70 -8.64 12.33
CA GLU A 35 4.86 -9.14 13.68
C GLU A 35 3.48 -9.27 14.33
N ASN A 36 2.91 -10.47 14.33
CA ASN A 36 1.58 -10.70 14.88
C ASN A 36 1.59 -10.60 16.43
N THR A 37 1.33 -9.41 16.96
CA THR A 37 1.31 -9.17 18.42
C THR A 37 -0.04 -9.45 19.07
N ASP A 38 -1.14 -9.51 18.31
CA ASP A 38 -2.50 -9.62 18.86
C ASP A 38 -3.16 -10.95 18.51
N ARG A 39 -2.81 -11.99 19.29
CA ARG A 39 -3.36 -13.36 19.19
C ARG A 39 -4.83 -13.50 19.63
N ARG A 40 -5.57 -12.40 19.80
CA ARG A 40 -6.95 -12.47 20.30
C ARG A 40 -7.90 -12.98 19.22
N PRO A 41 -8.83 -13.90 19.54
CA PRO A 41 -9.83 -14.37 18.60
C PRO A 41 -10.69 -13.22 18.05
N HIS A 42 -10.94 -13.23 16.74
CA HIS A 42 -11.72 -12.21 16.03
C HIS A 42 -13.09 -11.91 16.66
N TRP A 43 -13.79 -12.95 17.15
CA TRP A 43 -15.08 -12.79 17.86
C TRP A 43 -14.99 -11.95 19.15
N LYS A 44 -13.86 -12.01 19.87
CA LYS A 44 -13.62 -11.17 21.06
C LYS A 44 -13.31 -9.73 20.68
N LYS A 45 -12.65 -9.50 19.52
CA LYS A 45 -12.37 -8.15 19.01
C LYS A 45 -13.68 -7.44 18.65
N ARG A 46 -14.56 -8.09 17.88
CA ARG A 46 -15.87 -7.54 17.46
C ARG A 46 -16.77 -7.21 18.66
N PHE A 47 -16.85 -8.11 19.65
CA PHE A 47 -17.70 -7.91 20.82
C PHE A 47 -17.22 -6.76 21.73
N MET A 48 -15.90 -6.57 21.90
CA MET A 48 -15.35 -5.51 22.75
C MET A 48 -15.38 -4.12 22.11
N GLN A 49 -15.48 -4.02 20.77
CA GLN A 49 -15.45 -2.74 20.05
C GLN A 49 -16.85 -2.13 19.81
N GLY A 50 -17.93 -2.77 20.28
CA GLY A 50 -19.29 -2.22 20.16
C GLY A 50 -19.78 -2.03 18.72
N HIS A 51 -19.15 -2.70 17.75
CA HIS A 51 -19.48 -2.55 16.35
C HIS A 51 -20.78 -3.30 16.05
N THR A 52 -21.89 -2.58 15.85
CA THR A 52 -23.12 -3.18 15.29
C THR A 52 -22.86 -3.50 13.82
N SER A 53 -22.78 -4.78 13.47
CA SER A 53 -22.67 -5.17 12.07
C SER A 53 -24.02 -4.98 11.39
N ARG A 54 -24.04 -4.32 10.23
CA ARG A 54 -25.24 -4.27 9.39
C ARG A 54 -25.30 -5.59 8.62
N PRO A 55 -26.49 -6.17 8.39
CA PRO A 55 -26.61 -7.47 7.70
C PRO A 55 -25.96 -7.47 6.31
N GLU A 56 -25.98 -6.33 5.60
CA GLU A 56 -25.31 -6.17 4.30
C GLU A 56 -23.76 -6.28 4.38
N LYS A 57 -23.18 -5.95 5.54
CA LYS A 57 -21.73 -6.12 5.77
C LYS A 57 -21.40 -7.60 5.98
N GLU A 58 -22.23 -8.31 6.73
CA GLU A 58 -22.06 -9.74 7.00
C GLU A 58 -22.18 -10.57 5.71
N GLU A 59 -23.15 -10.28 4.85
CA GLU A 59 -23.29 -10.95 3.55
C GLU A 59 -22.04 -10.79 2.67
N LYS A 60 -21.45 -9.57 2.63
CA LYS A 60 -20.21 -9.33 1.88
C LYS A 60 -19.01 -10.06 2.49
N GLU A 61 -18.94 -10.16 3.82
CA GLU A 61 -17.89 -10.91 4.52
C GLU A 61 -18.01 -12.41 4.25
N GLU A 62 -19.23 -12.96 4.19
CA GLU A 62 -19.46 -14.36 3.83
C GLU A 62 -19.01 -14.66 2.40
N ILE A 63 -19.39 -13.81 1.44
CA ILE A 63 -18.94 -13.93 0.04
C ILE A 63 -17.42 -13.84 -0.05
N TYR A 64 -16.81 -12.91 0.70
CA TYR A 64 -15.36 -12.78 0.76
C TYR A 64 -14.69 -14.07 1.26
N HIS A 65 -15.18 -14.64 2.36
CA HIS A 65 -14.65 -15.89 2.92
C HIS A 65 -14.85 -17.10 2.01
N GLU A 66 -15.97 -17.17 1.27
CA GLU A 66 -16.23 -18.23 0.30
C GLU A 66 -15.24 -18.17 -0.89
N GLN A 67 -14.93 -16.96 -1.37
CA GLN A 67 -14.05 -16.74 -2.53
C GLN A 67 -12.55 -16.73 -2.18
N TRP A 68 -12.21 -16.53 -0.91
CA TRP A 68 -10.84 -16.47 -0.41
C TRP A 68 -9.92 -17.64 -0.84
N PRO A 69 -10.29 -18.92 -0.71
CA PRO A 69 -9.39 -20.03 -1.08
C PRO A 69 -9.02 -20.04 -2.57
N ASP A 70 -9.97 -19.70 -3.44
CA ASP A 70 -9.72 -19.61 -4.89
C ASP A 70 -8.87 -18.39 -5.23
N TYR A 71 -9.05 -17.28 -4.51
CA TYR A 71 -8.23 -16.08 -4.64
C TYR A 71 -6.75 -16.36 -4.28
N VAL A 72 -6.50 -16.97 -3.11
CA VAL A 72 -5.14 -17.34 -2.66
C VAL A 72 -4.46 -18.29 -3.64
N LYS A 73 -5.21 -19.23 -4.22
CA LYS A 73 -4.69 -20.15 -5.24
C LYS A 73 -4.22 -19.43 -6.49
N GLN A 74 -4.92 -18.37 -6.91
CA GLN A 74 -4.49 -17.53 -8.03
C GLN A 74 -3.25 -16.70 -7.66
N LEU A 75 -3.19 -16.16 -6.44
CA LEU A 75 -2.04 -15.39 -5.96
C LEU A 75 -0.74 -16.21 -5.93
N ARG A 76 -0.79 -17.49 -5.53
CA ARG A 76 0.36 -18.42 -5.55
C ARG A 76 1.05 -18.55 -6.91
N THR A 77 0.35 -18.24 -8.00
CA THR A 77 0.95 -18.28 -9.35
C THR A 77 1.77 -17.03 -9.69
N ARG A 78 1.57 -15.92 -8.98
CA ARG A 78 2.15 -14.61 -9.29
C ARG A 78 3.08 -14.06 -8.21
N TYR A 79 2.84 -14.42 -6.95
CA TYR A 79 3.57 -13.88 -5.79
C TYR A 79 4.34 -14.98 -5.06
N SER A 80 5.32 -14.57 -4.25
CA SER A 80 6.10 -15.51 -3.45
C SER A 80 5.30 -16.10 -2.29
N GLU A 81 5.63 -17.32 -1.88
CA GLU A 81 5.01 -17.97 -0.71
C GLU A 81 5.18 -17.16 0.58
N ALA A 82 6.27 -16.40 0.70
CA ALA A 82 6.50 -15.51 1.84
C ALA A 82 5.48 -14.36 1.88
N THR A 83 5.18 -13.75 0.73
CA THR A 83 4.17 -12.70 0.59
C THR A 83 2.78 -13.22 0.95
N ILE A 84 2.46 -14.45 0.54
CA ILE A 84 1.16 -15.06 0.82
C ILE A 84 1.02 -15.40 2.30
N ALA A 85 2.09 -15.92 2.92
CA ALA A 85 2.11 -16.14 4.36
C ALA A 85 1.94 -14.82 5.14
N ALA A 86 2.57 -13.74 4.69
CA ALA A 86 2.38 -12.42 5.28
C ALA A 86 0.95 -11.90 5.09
N LEU A 87 0.35 -12.07 3.90
CA LEU A 87 -1.02 -11.70 3.60
C LEU A 87 -2.04 -12.41 4.52
N GLU A 88 -1.86 -13.72 4.75
CA GLU A 88 -2.70 -14.51 5.66
C GLU A 88 -2.58 -14.08 7.14
N MET A 89 -1.50 -13.39 7.51
CA MET A 89 -1.25 -12.92 8.87
C MET A 89 -1.76 -11.50 9.15
N ILE A 90 -2.16 -10.75 8.11
CA ILE A 90 -2.67 -9.39 8.25
C ILE A 90 -4.07 -9.40 8.87
N ASP A 91 -4.35 -8.38 9.69
CA ASP A 91 -5.62 -8.19 10.39
C ASP A 91 -6.52 -7.24 9.59
N ASP A 92 -7.54 -7.75 8.89
CA ASP A 92 -8.46 -6.95 8.07
C ASP A 92 -9.25 -5.88 8.87
N ASP A 93 -9.33 -6.04 10.20
CA ASP A 93 -9.98 -5.09 11.10
C ASP A 93 -9.12 -3.85 11.39
N LYS A 94 -7.80 -3.91 11.17
CA LYS A 94 -6.86 -2.88 11.61
C LYS A 94 -5.87 -2.50 10.52
N ILE A 95 -5.61 -1.21 10.42
CA ILE A 95 -4.58 -0.70 9.53
C ILE A 95 -3.20 -0.92 10.18
N ASP A 96 -2.32 -1.67 9.50
CA ASP A 96 -0.93 -1.87 9.93
C ASP A 96 -0.11 -0.60 9.66
N LEU A 97 0.18 0.14 10.73
CA LEU A 97 0.95 1.39 10.67
C LEU A 97 2.44 1.15 10.37
N ASP A 98 2.98 -0.01 10.75
CA ASP A 98 4.37 -0.35 10.50
C ASP A 98 4.59 -0.68 9.03
N LEU A 99 3.61 -1.32 8.38
CA LEU A 99 3.56 -1.49 6.93
C LEU A 99 3.51 -0.15 6.20
N ILE A 100 2.66 0.78 6.64
CA ILE A 100 2.59 2.13 6.05
C ILE A 100 3.92 2.86 6.19
N ALA A 101 4.53 2.81 7.38
CA ALA A 101 5.82 3.44 7.61
C ALA A 101 6.92 2.80 6.74
N ALA A 102 6.90 1.48 6.56
CA ALA A 102 7.81 0.77 5.66
C ALA A 102 7.62 1.19 4.20
N LEU A 103 6.37 1.34 3.75
CA LEU A 103 6.03 1.82 2.41
C LEU A 103 6.53 3.24 2.17
N ILE A 104 6.30 4.16 3.12
CA ILE A 104 6.79 5.54 3.03
C ILE A 104 8.31 5.57 2.93
N ARG A 105 9.01 4.78 3.76
CA ARG A 105 10.48 4.67 3.71
C ARG A 105 10.95 4.14 2.36
N TYR A 106 10.29 3.12 1.81
CA TYR A 106 10.63 2.56 0.51
C TYR A 106 10.44 3.58 -0.62
N ILE A 107 9.30 4.28 -0.65
CA ILE A 107 9.04 5.33 -1.63
C ILE A 107 10.11 6.42 -1.55
N ALA A 108 10.43 6.89 -0.34
CA ALA A 108 11.43 7.94 -0.14
C ALA A 108 12.85 7.52 -0.56
N LEU A 109 13.20 6.23 -0.48
CA LEU A 109 14.53 5.74 -0.83
C LEU A 109 14.65 5.27 -2.28
N GLU A 110 13.57 4.75 -2.87
CA GLU A 110 13.63 4.03 -4.15
C GLU A 110 13.04 4.84 -5.33
N GLU A 111 12.09 5.76 -5.09
CA GLU A 111 11.55 6.64 -6.14
C GLU A 111 12.46 7.82 -6.48
N GLU A 112 13.55 8.05 -5.74
CA GLU A 112 14.55 9.02 -6.18
C GLU A 112 15.20 8.58 -7.51
N VAL A 113 15.25 7.28 -7.86
CA VAL A 113 15.92 6.82 -9.09
C VAL A 113 15.17 7.22 -10.36
N SER A 114 13.84 7.35 -10.33
CA SER A 114 13.04 7.84 -11.47
C SER A 114 13.14 9.36 -11.61
N PHE A 115 13.29 10.11 -10.50
CA PHE A 115 13.58 11.55 -10.53
C PHE A 115 15.05 11.85 -10.90
N LEU A 116 16.00 10.98 -10.54
CA LEU A 116 17.44 11.13 -10.77
C LEU A 116 17.86 11.06 -12.25
N LEU A 117 17.02 10.57 -13.17
CA LEU A 117 17.26 10.79 -14.61
C LEU A 117 17.12 12.27 -15.01
N ALA A 118 16.36 13.08 -14.26
CA ALA A 118 16.42 14.55 -14.33
C ALA A 118 17.54 15.13 -13.43
N SER A 119 17.93 14.44 -12.36
CA SER A 119 18.92 14.90 -11.39
C SER A 119 20.37 14.44 -11.64
N ARG A 120 20.74 14.00 -12.84
CA ARG A 120 22.16 13.89 -13.24
C ARG A 120 22.91 15.22 -13.05
N LEU A 121 22.20 16.35 -13.09
CA LEU A 121 22.71 17.68 -12.75
C LEU A 121 22.87 17.90 -11.23
N ALA A 122 21.98 17.34 -10.40
CA ALA A 122 22.02 17.56 -8.95
C ALA A 122 23.15 16.78 -8.26
N CYS A 123 23.47 15.58 -8.74
CA CYS A 123 24.56 14.77 -8.18
C CYS A 123 25.94 15.36 -8.53
N LEU A 124 26.09 15.91 -9.74
CA LEU A 124 27.27 16.73 -10.09
C LEU A 124 27.33 18.01 -9.25
N PHE A 125 26.19 18.66 -8.96
CA PHE A 125 26.14 19.82 -8.07
C PHE A 125 26.54 19.46 -6.63
N TYR A 126 26.05 18.36 -6.07
CA TYR A 126 26.41 17.93 -4.71
C TYR A 126 27.87 17.50 -4.62
N LEU A 127 28.42 16.79 -5.62
CA LEU A 127 29.86 16.50 -5.66
C LEU A 127 30.71 17.76 -5.82
N LEU A 128 30.30 18.72 -6.67
CA LEU A 128 30.99 20.00 -6.83
C LEU A 128 30.94 20.85 -5.55
N VAL A 129 29.78 20.93 -4.91
CA VAL A 129 29.62 21.65 -3.64
C VAL A 129 30.45 20.98 -2.54
N CYS A 130 30.46 19.65 -2.43
CA CYS A 130 31.34 18.94 -1.50
C CYS A 130 32.83 19.15 -1.81
N LEU A 131 33.24 19.15 -3.09
CA LEU A 131 34.63 19.40 -3.49
C LEU A 131 35.07 20.85 -3.26
N VAL A 132 34.19 21.83 -3.44
CA VAL A 132 34.46 23.25 -3.18
C VAL A 132 34.54 23.51 -1.67
N ILE A 133 33.62 22.95 -0.87
CA ILE A 133 33.65 23.08 0.59
C ILE A 133 34.90 22.38 1.18
N CYS A 134 35.24 21.18 0.70
CA CYS A 134 36.47 20.50 1.13
C CYS A 134 37.76 21.23 0.75
N ARG A 135 37.74 22.12 -0.26
CA ARG A 135 38.92 22.88 -0.70
C ARG A 135 39.12 24.20 0.06
N GLU A 136 38.06 24.80 0.61
CA GLU A 136 38.19 25.98 1.50
C GLU A 136 38.49 25.60 2.96
N VAL A 137 38.09 24.41 3.42
CA VAL A 137 38.34 23.97 4.81
C VAL A 137 39.74 23.32 4.98
N LEU A 138 40.45 23.06 3.89
CA LEU A 138 41.79 22.44 3.88
C LEU A 138 42.92 23.38 3.41
N ILE A 139 42.75 24.71 3.58
CA ILE A 139 43.80 25.73 3.42
C ILE A 139 43.86 26.59 4.67
#